data_AF-A0A848XT83-F1
#
_entry.id   AF-A0A848XT83-F1
#
_cell.length_a   1.000
_cell.length_b   1.000
_cell.length_c   1.000
_cell.angle_alpha   90.00
_cell.angle_beta   90.00
_cell.angle_gamma   90.00
#
_symmetry.space_group_name_H-M   'P 1'
#
loop_
_entity.id
_entity.type
_entity.pdbx_description
1 polymer ?
#
loop_
_entity_poly.entity_id
_entity_poly.type
_entity_poly.pdbx_seq_one_letter_code
_entity_poly.pdbx_strand_id
1 'polypeptide(L)' 'MDKVDKPDKAWKEVLTPRQYKVTRKGGTERAFTGDYWDHKGDGTYNCVCCGLPLFDSEAKY' A
#
# COMPACT_ATOMS: atom_id res chain seq x y z
N MET A 1 -0.09 18.59 0.92
CA MET A 1 -1.06 17.49 1.11
C MET A 1 -1.38 17.43 2.57
N ASP A 2 -2.67 17.44 2.94
CA ASP A 2 -3.08 17.40 4.34
C ASP A 2 -2.99 15.97 4.91
N LYS A 3 -2.77 15.89 6.22
CA LYS A 3 -2.72 14.62 6.93
C LYS A 3 -4.08 13.93 6.83
N VAL A 4 -4.11 12.70 6.31
CA VAL A 4 -5.32 11.89 6.29
C VAL A 4 -5.65 11.42 7.70
N ASP A 5 -6.69 11.99 8.28
CA ASP A 5 -7.23 11.60 9.58
C ASP A 5 -8.57 10.86 9.38
N LYS A 6 -8.54 9.54 9.50
CA LYS A 6 -9.70 8.67 9.40
C LYS A 6 -9.70 7.70 10.58
N PRO A 7 -10.87 7.40 11.17
CA PRO A 7 -10.97 6.41 12.23
C PRO A 7 -10.60 5.02 11.72
N ASP A 8 -10.07 4.17 12.59
CA ASP A 8 -9.58 2.85 12.20
C ASP A 8 -10.64 1.97 11.53
N LYS A 9 -11.90 2.09 11.99
CA LYS A 9 -13.04 1.37 11.40
C LYS A 9 -13.26 1.74 9.92
N ALA A 10 -13.09 3.01 9.54
CA ALA A 10 -13.26 3.43 8.15
C ALA A 10 -12.19 2.82 7.24
N TRP A 11 -10.97 2.60 7.74
CA TRP A 11 -9.92 1.92 6.97
C TRP A 11 -10.26 0.47 6.66
N LYS A 12 -10.93 -0.22 7.58
CA LYS A 12 -11.37 -1.61 7.39
C LYS A 12 -12.44 -1.76 6.29
N GLU A 13 -13.18 -0.68 6.01
CA GLU A 13 -14.22 -0.67 4.97
C GLU A 13 -13.66 -0.37 3.57
N VAL A 14 -12.59 0.44 3.48
CA VAL A 14 -12.01 0.85 2.18
C VAL A 14 -10.81 0.02 1.73
N LEU A 15 -10.10 -0.62 2.66
CA LEU A 15 -8.94 -1.45 2.35
C LEU A 15 -9.34 -2.93 2.26
N THR A 16 -8.66 -3.67 1.39
CA THR A 16 -8.76 -5.14 1.43
C THR A 16 -8.27 -5.69 2.77
N PRO A 17 -8.72 -6.90 3.18
CA PRO A 17 -8.26 -7.50 4.44
C PRO A 17 -6.74 -7.60 4.56
N ARG A 18 -6.02 -7.88 3.46
CA ARG A 18 -4.55 -7.93 3.41
C ARG A 18 -3.94 -6.55 3.62
N GLN A 19 -4.39 -5.54 2.85
CA GLN A 19 -3.86 -4.17 2.95
C GLN A 19 -4.08 -3.59 4.34
N TYR A 20 -5.26 -3.78 4.94
CA TYR A 20 -5.55 -3.32 6.30
C TYR A 20 -4.64 -4.02 7.33
N LYS A 21 -4.47 -5.34 7.23
CA LYS A 21 -3.57 -6.08 8.13
C LYS A 21 -2.12 -5.58 8.04
N VAL A 22 -1.62 -5.34 6.84
CA VAL A 22 -0.23 -4.85 6.64
C VAL A 22 -0.07 -3.43 7.14
N THR A 23 -0.88 -2.49 6.65
CA THR A 23 -0.68 -1.06 6.87
C THR A 23 -1.17 -0.54 8.23
N ARG A 24 -2.15 -1.21 8.86
CA ARG A 24 -2.76 -0.76 10.12
C ARG A 24 -2.43 -1.65 11.31
N LYS A 25 -2.11 -2.93 11.07
CA LYS A 25 -1.81 -3.91 12.13
C LYS A 25 -0.36 -4.40 12.13
N GLY A 26 0.52 -3.80 11.33
CA GLY A 26 1.94 -4.18 11.25
C GLY A 26 2.17 -5.60 10.74
N GLY A 27 1.23 -6.13 9.95
CA GLY A 27 1.38 -7.45 9.34
C GLY A 27 2.34 -7.45 8.16
N THR A 28 2.80 -8.64 7.79
CA THR A 28 3.64 -8.87 6.61
C THR A 28 2.93 -9.85 5.69
N GLU A 29 2.93 -9.58 4.39
CA GLU A 29 2.42 -10.54 3.41
C GLU A 29 3.40 -11.71 3.23
N ARG A 30 2.92 -12.83 2.69
CA ARG A 30 3.77 -14.00 2.44
C ARG A 30 4.72 -13.69 1.27
N ALA A 31 5.96 -14.16 1.38
CA ALA A 31 6.94 -14.01 0.31
C ALA A 31 6.39 -14.46 -1.05
N PHE A 32 6.67 -13.67 -2.10
CA PHE A 32 6.28 -13.94 -3.50
C PHE A 32 4.76 -13.99 -3.74
N THR A 33 3.96 -13.28 -2.93
CA THR A 33 2.49 -13.22 -3.10
C THR A 33 1.90 -11.82 -3.23
N GLY A 34 2.71 -10.77 -3.06
CA GLY A 34 2.25 -9.39 -3.19
C GLY A 34 2.04 -9.02 -4.66
N ASP A 35 1.00 -8.26 -4.99
CA ASP A 35 0.61 -8.02 -6.40
C ASP A 35 1.73 -7.40 -7.26
N TYR A 36 2.66 -6.69 -6.61
CA TYR A 36 3.76 -6.00 -7.28
C TYR A 36 5.14 -6.66 -7.10
N TRP A 37 5.21 -7.90 -6.59
CA TRP A 37 6.48 -8.56 -6.30
C TRP A 37 7.41 -8.64 -7.53
N ASP A 38 6.87 -9.08 -8.68
CA ASP A 38 7.58 -9.16 -9.97
C ASP A 38 7.05 -8.15 -11.00
N HIS A 39 6.43 -7.06 -10.54
CA HIS A 39 5.96 -6.02 -11.45
C HIS A 39 7.14 -5.21 -12.00
N LYS A 40 7.16 -4.97 -13.32
CA LYS A 40 8.19 -4.22 -14.05
C LYS A 40 7.62 -3.17 -15.01
N GLY A 41 6.34 -2.84 -14.88
CA GLY A 41 5.73 -1.76 -15.66
C GLY A 41 6.12 -0.37 -15.15
N ASP A 42 6.10 0.61 -16.05
CA ASP A 42 6.40 2.01 -15.75
C ASP A 42 5.28 2.65 -14.91
N GLY A 43 5.65 3.49 -13.94
CA GLY A 43 4.71 4.28 -13.14
C GLY A 43 5.22 4.62 -11.74
N THR A 44 4.31 5.13 -10.90
CA THR A 44 4.61 5.52 -9.51
C THR A 44 3.84 4.65 -8.53
N TYR A 45 4.53 4.10 -7.55
CA TYR A 45 3.94 3.37 -6.43
C TYR A 45 3.46 4.35 -5.36
N ASN A 46 2.15 4.40 -5.18
CA ASN A 46 1.49 5.30 -4.22
C ASN A 46 1.10 4.54 -2.95
N CYS A 47 1.11 5.24 -1.81
CA CYS A 47 0.61 4.71 -0.55
C CYS A 47 -0.88 4.36 -0.67
N VAL A 48 -1.24 3.10 -0.43
CA VAL A 48 -2.65 2.65 -0.51
C VAL A 48 -3.58 3.34 0.50
N CYS A 49 -3.03 3.91 1.57
CA CYS A 49 -3.83 4.64 2.56
C CYS A 49 -4.08 6.09 2.13
N CYS A 50 -3.02 6.88 1.91
CA CYS A 50 -3.14 8.32 1.70
C CYS A 50 -2.93 8.77 0.24
N GLY A 51 -2.60 7.86 -0.67
CA GLY A 51 -2.37 8.15 -2.09
C GLY A 51 -1.07 8.91 -2.40
N LEU A 52 -0.24 9.21 -1.40
CA LEU A 52 1.03 9.90 -1.62
C LEU A 52 1.99 9.05 -2.47
N PRO A 53 2.71 9.65 -3.43
CA PRO A 53 3.74 8.96 -4.18
C PRO A 53 4.91 8.60 -3.26
N LEU A 54 5.36 7.35 -3.34
CA LEU A 54 6.45 6.84 -2.51
C LEU A 54 7.67 6.44 -3.35
N PHE A 55 7.45 5.69 -4.43
CA PHE A 55 8.54 5.14 -5.23
C PHE A 55 8.24 5.28 -6.72
N ASP A 56 9.27 5.65 -7.49
CA ASP A 56 9.24 5.58 -8.95
C ASP A 56 9.62 4.17 -9.42
N SER A 57 9.00 3.69 -10.50
CA SER A 57 9.32 2.39 -11.11
C SER A 57 10.77 2.27 -11.55
N GLU A 58 11.42 3.38 -11.94
CA GLU A 58 12.84 3.40 -12.33
C GLU A 58 13.76 2.98 -11.17
N ALA A 59 13.32 3.14 -9.93
CA ALA A 59 14.09 2.76 -8.74
C ALA A 59 13.89 1.28 -8.32
N LYS A 60 13.02 0.52 -9.01
CA LYS A 60 12.72 -0.87 -8.68
C LYS A 60 13.71 -1.82 -9.38
N TYR A 61 14.31 -2.75 -8.62
CA TYR A 61 15.26 -3.76 -9.09
C TYR A 61 14.91 -5.17 -8.64
#